data_AF-A0AAU8F9Q3-F1
#
_entry.id   AF-A0AAU8F9Q3-F1
#
_cell.length_a   1.000
_cell.length_b   1.000
_cell.length_c   1.000
_cell.angle_alpha   90.00
_cell.angle_beta   90.00
_cell.angle_gamma   90.00
#
_symmetry.space_group_name_H-M   'P 1'
#
loop_
_entity.id
_entity.type
_entity.pdbx_description
1 polymer ?
#
loop_
_entity_poly.entity_id
_entity_poly.type
_entity_poly.pdbx_seq_one_letter_code
_entity_poly.pdbx_strand_id
1 'polypeptide(L)'
;MISPQDFLVNWNEEIYGLIHYNEKIIHSFSFSKETKDFLIKAGFPESAPPFLTFESADNGGGIRLSEIQNELGTMYDKFIYFGFTGSGNPVCIDESKSQLVYIDYDNENKVVLINSTIEKFAESLLVYVEFIKEVKAANGRKAYIEKNIPKGLVEWISNALRKTDAVALTEGCFWTEEIGSFSE
;
A
#
# COMPACT_ATOMS: atom_id res chain seq x y z
N MET A 1 -6.68 -8.51 12.29
CA MET A 1 -5.72 -7.56 11.71
C MET A 1 -4.37 -7.89 12.29
N ILE A 2 -3.36 -7.98 11.44
CA ILE A 2 -1.99 -8.34 11.82
C ILE A 2 -1.38 -7.33 12.80
N SER A 3 -0.57 -7.79 13.75
CA SER A 3 0.20 -6.90 14.62
C SER A 3 1.48 -6.41 13.92
N PRO A 4 2.08 -5.29 14.35
CA PRO A 4 3.35 -4.83 13.79
C PRO A 4 4.45 -5.90 13.90
N GLN A 5 4.51 -6.61 15.04
CA GLN A 5 5.51 -7.65 15.26
C GLN A 5 5.27 -8.86 14.34
N ASP A 6 4.02 -9.27 14.17
CA ASP A 6 3.69 -10.39 13.28
C ASP A 6 4.00 -10.02 11.82
N PHE A 7 3.76 -8.77 11.41
CA PHE A 7 4.15 -8.30 10.08
C PHE A 7 5.66 -8.41 9.88
N LEU A 8 6.47 -7.89 10.82
CA LEU A 8 7.93 -7.94 10.73
C LEU A 8 8.48 -9.37 10.65
N VAL A 9 7.88 -10.32 11.37
CA VAL A 9 8.29 -11.73 11.32
C VAL A 9 8.04 -12.36 9.95
N ASN A 10 6.99 -11.92 9.25
CA ASN A 10 6.58 -12.50 7.97
C ASN A 10 7.07 -11.68 6.76
N TRP A 11 7.51 -10.44 6.96
CA TRP A 11 8.01 -9.58 5.90
C TRP A 11 9.43 -9.96 5.49
N ASN A 12 9.68 -10.03 4.17
CA ASN A 12 11.01 -10.30 3.66
C ASN A 12 11.78 -9.00 3.45
N GLU A 13 12.34 -8.48 4.54
CA GLU A 13 13.13 -7.24 4.57
C GLU A 13 14.34 -7.30 3.62
N GLU A 14 15.00 -8.45 3.46
CA GLU A 14 16.16 -8.58 2.56
C GLU A 14 15.80 -8.30 1.09
N ILE A 15 14.58 -8.63 0.67
CA ILE A 15 14.11 -8.43 -0.71
C ILE A 15 13.46 -7.07 -0.88
N TYR A 16 12.65 -6.65 0.08
CA TYR A 16 11.72 -5.52 -0.09
C TYR A 16 12.11 -4.27 0.70
N GLY A 17 13.11 -4.38 1.58
CA GLY A 17 13.49 -3.32 2.50
C GLY A 17 12.42 -3.03 3.56
N LEU A 18 12.78 -2.15 4.49
CA LEU A 18 11.92 -1.68 5.56
C LEU A 18 12.37 -0.29 5.99
N ILE A 19 11.43 0.64 6.06
CA ILE A 19 11.65 2.03 6.46
C ILE A 19 10.86 2.35 7.72
N HIS A 20 11.53 3.04 8.63
CA HIS A 20 10.98 3.43 9.92
C HIS A 20 10.75 4.93 9.97
N TYR A 21 9.70 5.33 10.70
CA TYR A 21 9.34 6.73 10.84
C TYR A 21 9.67 7.26 12.23
N ASN A 22 10.07 8.53 12.29
CA ASN A 22 10.34 9.18 13.56
C ASN A 22 9.04 9.31 14.36
N GLU A 23 9.05 8.81 15.59
CA GLU A 23 7.90 8.84 16.49
C GLU A 23 7.32 10.26 16.69
N LYS A 24 8.15 11.31 16.74
CA LYS A 24 7.69 12.70 16.89
C LYS A 24 6.90 13.17 15.67
N ILE A 25 7.32 12.76 14.47
CA ILE A 25 6.62 13.10 13.21
C ILE A 25 5.26 12.39 13.20
N ILE A 26 5.23 11.09 13.46
CA ILE A 26 3.99 10.31 13.45
C ILE A 26 2.99 10.79 14.51
N HIS A 27 3.45 11.16 15.71
CA HIS A 27 2.57 11.70 16.74
C HIS A 27 2.01 13.09 16.41
N SER A 28 2.66 13.85 15.54
CA SER A 28 2.18 15.18 15.11
C SER A 28 0.92 15.11 14.25
N PHE A 29 0.65 13.96 13.63
CA PHE A 29 -0.54 13.73 12.82
C PHE A 29 -1.73 13.23 13.65
N SER A 30 -2.93 13.41 13.13
CA SER A 30 -4.20 13.01 13.75
C SER A 30 -4.63 11.59 13.39
N PHE A 31 -3.68 10.71 13.07
CA PHE A 31 -3.94 9.30 12.78
C PHE A 31 -4.53 8.55 13.98
N SER A 32 -5.21 7.44 13.70
CA SER A 32 -5.64 6.48 14.72
C SER A 32 -4.46 5.97 15.54
N LYS A 33 -4.73 5.58 16.79
CA LYS A 33 -3.69 5.03 17.67
C LYS A 33 -3.02 3.82 17.02
N GLU A 34 -3.80 2.96 16.40
CA GLU A 34 -3.33 1.73 15.78
C GLU A 34 -2.44 2.02 14.57
N THR A 35 -2.81 3.02 13.75
CA THR A 35 -1.98 3.50 12.63
C THR A 35 -0.64 4.04 13.13
N LYS A 36 -0.65 4.87 14.17
CA LYS A 36 0.58 5.40 14.77
C LYS A 36 1.46 4.27 15.30
N ASP A 37 0.87 3.37 16.09
CA ASP A 37 1.57 2.21 16.66
C ASP A 37 2.20 1.35 15.56
N PHE A 38 1.51 1.15 14.43
CA PHE A 38 2.04 0.38 13.30
C PHE A 38 3.21 1.08 12.60
N LEU A 39 3.05 2.36 12.26
CA LEU A 39 4.10 3.14 11.58
C LEU A 39 5.36 3.31 12.44
N ILE A 40 5.21 3.42 13.76
CA ILE A 40 6.34 3.56 14.69
C ILE A 40 7.06 2.22 14.88
N LYS A 41 6.32 1.12 15.04
CA LYS A 41 6.90 -0.19 15.40
C LYS A 41 7.37 -1.01 14.20
N ALA A 42 6.65 -0.94 13.09
CA ALA A 42 6.95 -1.71 11.88
C ALA A 42 7.29 -0.81 10.68
N GLY A 43 6.66 0.36 10.57
CA GLY A 43 6.87 1.25 9.43
C GLY A 43 6.24 0.72 8.14
N PHE A 44 6.87 1.02 7.00
CA PHE A 44 6.49 0.51 5.68
C PHE A 44 7.66 -0.25 5.04
N PRO A 45 7.41 -1.14 4.07
CA PRO A 45 8.49 -1.61 3.20
C PRO A 45 9.10 -0.47 2.40
N GLU A 46 10.36 -0.59 1.98
CA GLU A 46 10.95 0.39 1.04
C GLU A 46 10.32 0.24 -0.35
N SER A 47 10.11 -1.01 -0.79
CA SER A 47 9.40 -1.35 -2.01
C SER A 47 8.46 -2.53 -1.76
N ALA A 48 7.28 -2.52 -2.36
CA ALA A 48 6.32 -3.60 -2.22
C ALA A 48 5.58 -3.86 -3.54
N PRO A 49 5.32 -5.12 -3.90
CA PRO A 49 4.44 -5.41 -5.02
C PRO A 49 2.97 -5.07 -4.67
N PRO A 50 2.16 -4.59 -5.64
CA PRO A 50 2.52 -4.31 -7.03
C PRO A 50 3.01 -2.87 -7.20
N PHE A 51 4.29 -2.71 -7.55
CA PHE A 51 4.93 -1.45 -7.89
C PHE A 51 4.64 -0.28 -6.92
N LEU A 52 4.62 -0.54 -5.61
CA LEU A 52 4.56 0.50 -4.57
C LEU A 52 5.96 0.77 -4.06
N THR A 53 6.31 2.04 -3.89
CA THR A 53 7.55 2.47 -3.25
C THR A 53 7.17 3.38 -2.10
N PHE A 54 7.79 3.18 -0.93
CA PHE A 54 7.61 4.08 0.21
C PHE A 54 8.92 4.78 0.53
N GLU A 55 8.79 6.01 1.02
CA GLU A 55 9.91 6.89 1.28
C GLU A 55 10.06 7.15 2.77
N SER A 56 11.32 7.13 3.23
CA SER A 56 11.68 7.52 4.59
C SER A 56 11.49 9.02 4.79
N ALA A 57 11.58 9.47 6.04
CA ALA A 57 11.53 10.89 6.36
C ALA A 57 12.61 11.73 5.65
N ASP A 58 13.80 11.14 5.45
CA ASP A 58 14.91 11.81 4.75
C ASP A 58 14.63 12.00 3.25
N ASN A 59 13.72 11.21 2.69
CA ASN A 59 13.30 11.26 1.29
C ASN A 59 11.92 11.94 1.11
N GLY A 60 11.36 12.55 2.15
CA GLY A 60 10.09 13.27 2.09
C GLY A 60 8.88 12.50 2.59
N GLY A 61 9.01 11.25 3.04
CA GLY A 61 7.93 10.54 3.72
C GLY A 61 7.52 11.19 5.04
N GLY A 62 6.23 11.24 5.34
CA GLY A 62 5.73 11.86 6.57
C GLY A 62 5.72 13.38 6.53
N ILE A 63 5.46 13.99 5.37
CA ILE A 63 5.15 15.43 5.22
C ILE A 63 3.77 15.60 4.55
N ARG A 64 3.14 16.77 4.68
CA ARG A 64 1.85 17.00 4.02
C ARG A 64 2.05 17.06 2.51
N LEU A 65 1.14 16.46 1.75
CA LEU A 65 1.22 16.45 0.29
C LEU A 65 1.20 17.88 -0.30
N SER A 66 0.49 18.81 0.33
CA SER A 66 0.47 20.22 -0.06
C SER A 66 1.83 20.92 0.09
N GLU A 67 2.73 20.42 0.94
CA GLU A 67 4.11 20.94 1.06
C GLU A 67 5.00 20.45 -0.09
N ILE A 68 4.65 19.31 -0.70
CA ILE A 68 5.36 18.76 -1.87
C ILE A 68 4.88 19.44 -3.14
N GLN A 69 3.58 19.69 -3.24
CA GLN A 69 2.96 20.31 -4.40
C GLN A 69 2.16 21.56 -4.02
N ASN A 70 2.82 22.71 -4.12
CA ASN A 70 2.24 24.02 -3.81
C ASN A 70 1.05 24.41 -4.70
N GLU A 71 0.85 23.74 -5.84
CA GLU A 71 -0.25 23.99 -6.77
C GLU A 71 -1.53 23.22 -6.38
N LEU A 72 -1.42 22.23 -5.50
CA LEU A 72 -2.55 21.49 -4.98
C LEU A 72 -3.32 22.35 -3.96
N GLY A 73 -4.63 22.48 -4.16
CA GLY A 73 -5.49 23.28 -3.26
C GLY A 73 -5.55 22.71 -1.83
N THR A 74 -6.16 23.46 -0.91
CA THR A 74 -6.26 23.10 0.52
C THR A 74 -6.95 21.75 0.79
N MET A 75 -7.66 21.19 -0.19
CA MET A 75 -8.23 19.84 -0.08
C MET A 75 -7.18 18.75 0.14
N TYR A 76 -5.91 19.01 -0.19
CA TYR A 76 -4.81 18.04 -0.02
C TYR A 76 -4.07 18.15 1.31
N ASP A 77 -4.39 19.14 2.14
CA ASP A 77 -3.75 19.34 3.44
C ASP A 77 -3.92 18.12 4.35
N LYS A 78 -5.01 17.36 4.20
CA LYS A 78 -5.28 16.16 4.98
C LYS A 78 -4.50 14.92 4.55
N PHE A 79 -3.77 14.97 3.43
CA PHE A 79 -3.00 13.81 2.95
C PHE A 79 -1.55 13.94 3.38
N ILE A 80 -1.08 12.93 4.10
CA ILE A 80 0.33 12.82 4.49
C ILE A 80 1.00 11.88 3.50
N TYR A 81 2.00 12.37 2.80
CA TYR A 81 2.72 11.63 1.78
C TYR A 81 3.64 10.58 2.39
N PHE A 82 3.72 9.41 1.77
CA PHE A 82 4.57 8.30 2.21
C PHE A 82 5.29 7.57 1.08
N GLY A 83 5.08 7.95 -0.19
CA GLY A 83 5.71 7.28 -1.32
C GLY A 83 4.91 7.41 -2.60
N PHE A 84 5.04 6.47 -3.53
CA PHE A 84 4.42 6.55 -4.85
C PHE A 84 4.13 5.17 -5.47
N THR A 85 3.21 5.14 -6.43
CA THR A 85 2.93 3.97 -7.27
C THR A 85 3.92 3.89 -8.44
N GLY A 86 3.93 2.77 -9.18
CA GLY A 86 4.82 2.59 -10.34
C GLY A 86 4.60 3.60 -11.47
N SER A 87 3.45 4.29 -11.50
CA SER A 87 3.17 5.40 -12.41
C SER A 87 3.60 6.77 -11.88
N GLY A 88 4.12 6.85 -10.65
CA GLY A 88 4.55 8.09 -10.00
C GLY A 88 3.44 8.82 -9.25
N ASN A 89 2.25 8.23 -9.09
CA ASN A 89 1.16 8.81 -8.32
C ASN A 89 1.48 8.74 -6.81
N PRO A 90 1.30 9.82 -6.03
CA PRO A 90 1.66 9.84 -4.61
C PRO A 90 0.76 8.91 -3.80
N VAL A 91 1.39 8.09 -2.98
CA VAL A 91 0.76 7.26 -1.95
C VAL A 91 0.76 8.04 -0.65
N CYS A 92 -0.42 8.18 -0.06
CA CYS A 92 -0.66 9.00 1.12
C CYS A 92 -1.50 8.27 2.17
N ILE A 93 -1.43 8.74 3.40
CA ILE A 93 -2.45 8.46 4.42
C ILE A 93 -3.42 9.64 4.48
N ASP A 94 -4.71 9.39 4.29
CA ASP A 94 -5.77 10.36 4.59
C ASP A 94 -5.91 10.51 6.10
N GLU A 95 -5.38 11.59 6.66
CA GLU A 95 -5.37 11.89 8.09
C GLU A 95 -6.78 11.89 8.70
N SER A 96 -7.82 12.26 7.94
CA SER A 96 -9.20 12.30 8.42
C SER A 96 -9.83 10.93 8.65
N LYS A 97 -9.30 9.89 8.00
CA LYS A 97 -9.84 8.52 8.05
C LYS A 97 -8.81 7.47 8.45
N SER A 98 -7.52 7.83 8.52
CA SER A 98 -6.39 6.90 8.66
C SER A 98 -6.38 5.79 7.59
N GLN A 99 -6.73 6.16 6.36
CA GLN A 99 -6.79 5.24 5.20
C GLN A 99 -5.57 5.42 4.31
N LEU A 100 -5.05 4.33 3.76
CA LEU A 100 -4.01 4.41 2.74
C LEU A 100 -4.67 4.61 1.37
N VAL A 101 -4.23 5.64 0.66
CA VAL A 101 -4.76 6.06 -0.63
C VAL A 101 -3.61 6.41 -1.57
N TYR A 102 -3.89 6.53 -2.87
CA TYR A 102 -3.06 7.32 -3.76
C TYR A 102 -3.89 8.41 -4.44
N ILE A 103 -3.22 9.46 -4.93
CA ILE A 103 -3.84 10.52 -5.72
C ILE A 103 -3.53 10.27 -7.19
N ASP A 104 -4.57 9.99 -7.98
CA ASP A 104 -4.44 9.69 -9.40
C ASP A 104 -4.34 10.98 -10.23
N TYR A 105 -3.11 11.43 -10.49
CA TYR A 105 -2.88 12.67 -11.23
C TYR A 105 -3.32 12.60 -12.68
N ASP A 106 -3.36 11.39 -13.25
CA ASP A 106 -3.82 11.17 -14.62
C ASP A 106 -5.36 11.22 -14.74
N ASN A 107 -6.07 11.25 -13.61
CA ASN A 107 -7.53 11.20 -13.54
C ASN A 107 -8.10 12.28 -12.61
N GLU A 108 -7.87 13.55 -12.96
CA GLU A 108 -8.38 14.72 -12.24
C GLU A 108 -8.05 14.72 -10.73
N ASN A 109 -6.89 14.15 -10.37
CA ASN A 109 -6.45 13.99 -8.99
C ASN A 109 -7.43 13.16 -8.12
N LYS A 110 -8.08 12.16 -8.71
CA LYS A 110 -9.00 11.27 -7.99
C LYS A 110 -8.28 10.59 -6.83
N VAL A 111 -8.92 10.58 -5.66
CA VAL A 111 -8.43 9.85 -4.49
C VAL A 111 -8.84 8.38 -4.63
N VAL A 112 -7.86 7.49 -4.72
CA VAL A 112 -8.09 6.05 -4.88
C VAL A 112 -7.69 5.31 -3.60
N LEU A 113 -8.61 4.53 -3.05
CA LEU A 113 -8.35 3.73 -1.86
C LEU A 113 -7.41 2.56 -2.18
N ILE A 114 -6.35 2.42 -1.37
CA ILE A 114 -5.50 1.23 -1.33
C ILE A 114 -6.03 0.31 -0.25
N ASN A 115 -6.09 0.77 1.00
CA ASN A 115 -6.64 -0.01 2.12
C ASN A 115 -7.28 0.89 3.17
N SER A 116 -8.29 0.36 3.85
CA SER A 116 -9.03 1.07 4.88
C SER A 116 -8.25 1.31 6.18
N THR A 117 -7.19 0.54 6.45
CA THR A 117 -6.24 0.78 7.55
C THR A 117 -4.85 0.27 7.16
N ILE A 118 -3.82 0.69 7.92
CA ILE A 118 -2.42 0.29 7.68
C ILE A 118 -2.17 -1.18 8.00
N GLU A 119 -2.80 -1.72 9.03
CA GLU A 119 -2.66 -3.13 9.39
C GLU A 119 -3.25 -4.04 8.32
N LYS A 120 -4.39 -3.63 7.75
CA LYS A 120 -4.99 -4.34 6.62
C LYS A 120 -4.12 -4.24 5.37
N PHE A 121 -3.50 -3.09 5.11
CA PHE A 121 -2.52 -2.95 4.04
C PHE A 121 -1.35 -3.91 4.22
N ALA A 122 -0.75 -3.94 5.41
CA ALA A 122 0.36 -4.83 5.73
C ALA A 122 0.00 -6.32 5.54
N GLU A 123 -1.20 -6.72 5.96
CA GLU A 123 -1.71 -8.07 5.72
C GLU A 123 -1.95 -8.34 4.22
N SER A 124 -2.52 -7.37 3.48
CA SER A 124 -2.70 -7.46 2.03
C SER A 124 -1.38 -7.62 1.29
N LEU A 125 -0.31 -6.93 1.70
CA LEU A 125 1.02 -7.09 1.13
C LEU A 125 1.57 -8.49 1.30
N LEU A 126 1.43 -9.09 2.50
CA LEU A 126 1.89 -10.46 2.74
C LEU A 126 1.14 -11.46 1.85
N VAL A 127 -0.17 -11.31 1.75
CA VAL A 127 -1.01 -12.14 0.87
C VAL A 127 -0.57 -11.99 -0.59
N TYR A 128 -0.29 -10.77 -1.05
CA TYR A 128 0.12 -10.50 -2.42
C TYR A 128 1.54 -10.99 -2.74
N VAL A 129 2.47 -10.89 -1.79
CA VAL A 129 3.81 -11.51 -1.93
C VAL A 129 3.69 -13.03 -2.03
N GLU A 130 2.81 -13.65 -1.27
CA GLU A 130 2.58 -15.09 -1.34
C GLU A 130 1.94 -15.50 -2.67
N PHE A 131 0.97 -14.73 -3.17
CA PHE A 131 0.41 -14.90 -4.51
C PHE A 131 1.50 -14.97 -5.58
N ILE A 132 2.45 -14.02 -5.58
CA ILE A 132 3.53 -13.99 -6.56
C ILE A 132 4.39 -15.26 -6.47
N LYS A 133 4.68 -15.77 -5.27
CA LYS A 133 5.44 -17.01 -5.09
C LYS A 133 4.69 -18.20 -5.68
N GLU A 134 3.40 -18.33 -5.38
CA GLU A 134 2.56 -19.43 -5.88
C GLU A 134 2.43 -19.39 -7.41
N VAL A 135 2.28 -18.21 -8.01
CA VAL A 135 2.29 -18.03 -9.47
C VAL A 135 3.61 -18.49 -10.08
N LYS A 136 4.74 -18.10 -9.47
CA LYS A 136 6.07 -18.51 -9.93
C LYS A 136 6.32 -20.01 -9.77
N ALA A 137 5.77 -20.63 -8.73
CA ALA A 137 5.86 -22.07 -8.49
C ALA A 137 5.04 -22.86 -9.52
N ALA A 138 3.84 -22.39 -9.85
CA ALA A 138 2.94 -23.06 -10.80
C ALA A 138 3.43 -22.96 -12.25
N ASN A 139 3.80 -21.75 -12.71
CA ASN A 139 4.02 -21.47 -14.13
C ASN A 139 5.45 -20.97 -14.46
N GLY A 140 6.36 -21.00 -13.49
CA GLY A 140 7.75 -20.61 -13.65
C GLY A 140 8.07 -19.16 -13.27
N ARG A 141 9.36 -18.84 -13.15
CA ARG A 141 9.85 -17.60 -12.51
C ARG A 141 9.35 -16.30 -13.15
N LYS A 142 9.05 -16.32 -14.44
CA LYS A 142 8.56 -15.16 -15.20
C LYS A 142 7.04 -15.06 -15.26
N ALA A 143 6.32 -16.06 -14.77
CA ALA A 143 4.87 -16.18 -14.96
C ALA A 143 4.10 -14.94 -14.48
N TYR A 144 4.48 -14.37 -13.35
CA TYR A 144 3.85 -13.14 -12.85
C TYR A 144 4.06 -11.95 -13.80
N ILE A 145 5.29 -11.75 -14.30
CA ILE A 145 5.63 -10.63 -15.20
C ILE A 145 4.97 -10.81 -16.57
N GLU A 146 4.87 -12.05 -17.04
CA GLU A 146 4.22 -12.43 -18.31
C GLU A 146 2.69 -12.54 -18.18
N LYS A 147 2.11 -12.20 -17.01
CA LYS A 147 0.69 -12.37 -16.68
C LYS A 147 0.15 -13.79 -16.92
N ASN A 148 1.01 -14.80 -16.94
CA ASN A 148 0.64 -16.20 -17.07
C ASN A 148 0.20 -16.77 -15.72
N ILE A 149 -0.95 -16.30 -15.23
CA ILE A 149 -1.45 -16.57 -13.88
C ILE A 149 -2.56 -17.64 -13.95
N PRO A 150 -2.46 -18.75 -13.19
CA PRO A 150 -3.54 -19.72 -13.08
C PRO A 150 -4.83 -19.09 -12.55
N LYS A 151 -5.98 -19.35 -13.19
CA LYS A 151 -7.29 -18.82 -12.76
C LYS A 151 -7.61 -19.09 -11.29
N GLY A 152 -7.29 -20.29 -10.81
CA GLY A 152 -7.50 -20.65 -9.39
C GLY A 152 -6.69 -19.78 -8.42
N LEU A 153 -5.50 -19.29 -8.83
CA LEU A 153 -4.72 -18.36 -8.03
C LEU A 153 -5.30 -16.94 -8.06
N VAL A 154 -5.89 -16.50 -9.18
CA VAL A 154 -6.64 -15.22 -9.25
C VAL A 154 -7.85 -15.24 -8.31
N GLU A 155 -8.62 -16.34 -8.32
CA GLU A 155 -9.74 -16.52 -7.40
C GLU A 155 -9.28 -16.56 -5.94
N TRP A 156 -8.14 -17.22 -5.67
CA TRP A 156 -7.56 -17.29 -4.34
C TRP A 156 -7.16 -15.90 -3.81
N ILE A 157 -6.38 -15.12 -4.58
CA ILE A 157 -5.92 -13.78 -4.14
C ILE A 157 -7.09 -12.82 -3.95
N SER A 158 -8.09 -12.85 -4.85
CA SER A 158 -9.31 -12.04 -4.72
C SER A 158 -10.06 -12.36 -3.42
N ASN A 159 -10.21 -13.64 -3.09
CA ASN A 159 -10.87 -14.05 -1.85
C ASN A 159 -10.03 -13.72 -0.60
N ALA A 160 -8.72 -13.88 -0.66
CA ALA A 160 -7.82 -13.60 0.45
C ALA A 160 -7.82 -12.10 0.79
N LEU A 161 -7.63 -11.23 -0.22
CA LEU A 161 -7.67 -9.79 -0.01
C LEU A 161 -9.05 -9.31 0.45
N ARG A 162 -10.14 -9.89 -0.07
CA ARG A 162 -11.51 -9.56 0.39
C ARG A 162 -11.74 -9.90 1.87
N LYS A 163 -11.14 -10.99 2.37
CA LYS A 163 -11.22 -11.36 3.80
C LYS A 163 -10.45 -10.39 4.68
N THR A 164 -9.31 -9.88 4.20
CA THR A 164 -8.50 -8.88 4.90
C THR A 164 -9.18 -7.50 4.87
N ASP A 165 -9.62 -7.05 3.70
CA ASP A 165 -10.26 -5.75 3.51
C ASP A 165 -11.28 -5.71 2.36
N ALA A 166 -12.53 -6.06 2.64
CA ALA A 166 -13.58 -6.07 1.64
C ALA A 166 -13.83 -4.71 0.97
N VAL A 167 -13.59 -3.59 1.68
CA VAL A 167 -13.78 -2.23 1.13
C VAL A 167 -12.72 -1.92 0.07
N ALA A 168 -11.50 -2.41 0.25
CA ALA A 168 -10.40 -2.24 -0.69
C ALA A 168 -10.62 -3.00 -2.02
N LEU A 169 -11.61 -3.89 -2.06
CA LEU A 169 -12.02 -4.70 -3.21
C LEU A 169 -13.34 -4.21 -3.84
N THR A 170 -13.73 -2.95 -3.56
CA THR A 170 -14.81 -2.28 -4.31
C THR A 170 -14.31 -1.72 -5.63
N GLU A 171 -15.21 -1.53 -6.60
CA GLU A 171 -14.88 -0.99 -7.92
C GLU A 171 -14.14 0.35 -7.83
N GLY A 172 -13.10 0.53 -8.64
CA GLY A 172 -12.27 1.74 -8.65
C GLY A 172 -11.29 1.86 -7.47
N CYS A 173 -11.13 0.83 -6.66
CA CYS A 173 -10.06 0.73 -5.65
C CYS A 173 -8.85 0.00 -6.21
N PHE A 174 -7.67 0.29 -5.65
CA PHE A 174 -6.38 -0.20 -6.12
C PHE A 174 -6.35 -1.72 -6.37
N TRP A 175 -6.75 -2.52 -5.39
CA TRP A 175 -6.68 -3.99 -5.50
C TRP A 175 -7.67 -4.58 -6.50
N THR A 176 -8.81 -3.94 -6.71
CA THR A 176 -9.78 -4.38 -7.71
C THR A 176 -9.22 -4.23 -9.11
N GLU A 177 -8.63 -3.07 -9.41
CA GLU A 177 -8.01 -2.79 -10.70
C GLU A 177 -6.78 -3.69 -10.93
N GLU A 178 -5.95 -3.86 -9.91
CA GLU A 178 -4.77 -4.73 -9.97
C GLU A 178 -5.15 -6.17 -10.34
N ILE A 179 -6.12 -6.76 -9.62
CA ILE A 179 -6.56 -8.14 -9.89
C ILE A 179 -7.27 -8.23 -11.24
N GLY A 180 -8.06 -7.21 -11.59
CA GLY A 180 -8.73 -7.10 -12.89
C GLY A 180 -7.75 -7.19 -14.06
N SER A 181 -6.57 -6.59 -13.91
CA SER A 181 -5.51 -6.57 -14.93
C SER A 181 -4.95 -7.96 -15.32
N PHE A 182 -5.22 -9.01 -14.53
CA PHE A 182 -4.83 -10.39 -14.84
C PHE A 182 -5.83 -11.13 -15.73
N SER A 183 -7.02 -10.56 -15.93
CA SER A 183 -8.08 -11.16 -16.75
C SER A 183 -8.13 -10.59 -18.18
N GLU A 184 -7.24 -9.63 -18.49
CA GLU A 184 -7.04 -9.02 -19.81
C GLU A 184 -6.05 -9.82 -20.66
#